data_AF-A0A8S2YIE8-F1
#
_entry.id   AF-A0A8S2YIE8-F1
#
_cell.length_a   1.000
_cell.length_b   1.000
_cell.length_c   1.000
_cell.angle_alpha   90.00
_cell.angle_beta   90.00
_cell.angle_gamma   90.00
#
_symmetry.space_group_name_H-M   'P 1'
#
loop_
_entity.id
_entity.type
_entity.pdbx_description
1 polymer ?
#
loop_
_entity_poly.entity_id
_entity_poly.type
_entity_poly.pdbx_seq_one_letter_code
_entity_poly.pdbx_strand_id
1 'polypeptide(L)' 'MKLTQNLVIDAYRMGSIARFANHSCSPNCEFQKWTVDGLQRMCMFSLRPIKAGEELTYDYNFECFNL' A
#
# COMPACT_ATOMS: atom_id res chain seq x y z
N MET A 1 -5.16 -3.63 -4.56
CA MET A 1 -5.38 -2.59 -3.52
C MET A 1 -6.62 -1.77 -3.86
N LYS A 2 -7.60 -1.68 -2.96
CA LYS A 2 -8.85 -0.95 -3.22
C LYS A 2 -8.62 0.57 -3.16
N LEU A 3 -8.91 1.29 -4.24
CA LEU A 3 -8.78 2.75 -4.29
C LEU A 3 -10.13 3.41 -4.01
N THR A 4 -11.21 2.96 -4.65
CA THR A 4 -12.59 3.37 -4.32
C THR A 4 -13.47 2.12 -4.24
N GLN A 5 -14.77 2.29 -4.02
CA GLN A 5 -15.71 1.15 -4.01
C GLN A 5 -15.66 0.34 -5.31
N ASN A 6 -15.41 1.00 -6.45
CA ASN A 6 -15.46 0.39 -7.78
C ASN A 6 -14.11 0.35 -8.51
N LEU A 7 -13.04 0.89 -7.91
CA LEU A 7 -11.72 0.97 -8.52
C LEU A 7 -10.66 0.27 -7.67
N VAL A 8 -9.87 -0.58 -8.33
CA VAL A 8 -8.77 -1.33 -7.74
C VAL A 8 -7.49 -1.02 -8.49
N ILE A 9 -6.41 -0.78 -7.76
CA ILE A 9 -5.05 -0.75 -8.30
C ILE A 9 -4.53 -2.18 -8.33
N ASP A 10 -4.27 -2.69 -9.54
CA ASP A 10 -3.66 -3.98 -9.81
C ASP A 10 -2.22 -3.79 -10.34
N ALA A 11 -1.25 -4.36 -9.62
CA ALA A 11 0.17 -4.29 -9.95
C ALA A 11 0.71 -5.61 -10.53
N TYR A 12 -0.16 -6.51 -11.00
CA TYR A 12 0.21 -7.81 -11.55
C TYR A 12 1.04 -7.67 -12.83
N ARG A 13 0.57 -6.88 -13.81
CA ARG A 13 1.27 -6.67 -15.10
C ARG A 13 2.21 -5.47 -15.09
N MET A 14 1.79 -4.37 -14.48
CA MET A 14 2.51 -3.09 -14.46
C MET A 14 2.31 -2.43 -13.10
N GLY A 15 3.38 -1.91 -12.49
CA GLY A 15 3.31 -1.30 -11.17
C GLY A 15 4.63 -0.64 -10.77
N SER A 16 4.65 -0.08 -9.57
CA SER A 16 5.87 0.50 -8.98
C SER A 16 6.59 -0.50 -8.07
N ILE A 17 7.72 -0.07 -7.49
CA ILE A 17 8.46 -0.85 -6.49
C ILE A 17 7.62 -1.22 -5.26
N ALA A 18 6.56 -0.46 -4.98
CA ALA A 18 5.66 -0.71 -3.85
C ALA A 18 4.97 -2.09 -3.92
N ARG A 19 4.91 -2.72 -5.10
CA ARG A 19 4.36 -4.08 -5.27
C ARG A 19 5.12 -5.16 -4.48
N PHE A 20 6.34 -4.88 -4.05
CA PHE A 20 7.19 -5.81 -3.31
C PHE A 20 7.12 -5.60 -1.79
N ALA A 21 6.43 -4.56 -1.31
CA ALA A 21 6.25 -4.35 0.13
C ALA A 21 5.35 -5.46 0.67
N ASN A 22 5.85 -6.18 1.69
CA ASN A 22 5.16 -7.35 2.24
C ASN A 22 4.24 -6.97 3.42
N HIS A 23 3.46 -7.96 3.86
CA HIS A 23 2.62 -7.85 5.03
C HIS A 23 3.41 -7.99 6.33
N SER A 24 3.05 -7.22 7.36
CA SER A 24 3.43 -7.48 8.75
C SER A 24 2.26 -7.16 9.69
N CYS A 25 2.06 -7.95 10.75
CA CYS A 25 1.13 -7.64 11.84
C CYS A 25 1.61 -6.47 12.72
N SER A 26 2.88 -6.09 12.61
CA SER A 26 3.46 -4.89 13.22
C SER A 26 4.21 -4.11 12.13
N PRO A 27 3.48 -3.42 11.24
CA PRO A 27 4.06 -2.77 10.07
C PRO A 27 4.85 -1.51 10.46
N ASN A 28 5.77 -1.10 9.60
CA ASN A 28 6.48 0.17 9.71
C ASN A 28 5.99 1.23 8.71
N CYS A 29 5.14 0.84 7.76
CA CYS A 29 4.52 1.71 6.77
C CYS A 29 3.00 1.54 6.73
N GLU A 30 2.32 2.55 6.18
CA GLU A 30 0.90 2.51 5.84
C GLU A 30 0.66 3.08 4.43
N PHE A 31 -0.47 2.73 3.83
CA PHE A 31 -0.91 3.35 2.58
C PHE A 31 -1.99 4.40 2.85
N GLN A 32 -1.76 5.59 2.34
CA GLN A 32 -2.69 6.71 2.40
C GLN A 32 -3.22 7.06 1.02
N LYS A 33 -4.48 7.48 0.96
CA LYS A 33 -5.13 7.96 -0.26
C LYS A 33 -4.93 9.45 -0.40
N TRP A 34 -4.41 9.88 -1.54
CA TRP A 34 -4.13 11.27 -1.85
C TRP A 34 -4.76 11.67 -3.18
N THR A 35 -5.22 12.92 -3.26
CA THR A 35 -5.59 13.55 -4.54
C THR A 35 -4.41 14.38 -5.02
N VAL A 36 -3.86 14.03 -6.17
CA VAL A 36 -2.76 14.76 -6.81
C VAL A 36 -3.24 15.16 -8.20
N ASP A 37 -3.29 16.46 -8.48
CA ASP A 37 -3.82 17.03 -9.73
C ASP A 37 -5.23 16.54 -10.09
N GLY A 38 -6.10 16.44 -9.08
CA GLY A 38 -7.46 15.94 -9.24
C GLY A 38 -7.59 14.41 -9.39
N LEU A 39 -6.47 13.68 -9.41
CA LEU A 39 -6.46 12.22 -9.55
C LEU A 39 -6.18 11.53 -8.21
N GLN A 40 -6.94 10.49 -7.92
CA GLN A 40 -6.79 9.65 -6.74
C GLN A 40 -5.57 8.73 -6.89
N ARG A 41 -4.69 8.72 -5.87
CA ARG A 41 -3.47 7.91 -5.81
C ARG A 41 -3.32 7.26 -4.44
N MET A 42 -2.63 6.13 -4.39
CA MET A 42 -2.20 5.50 -3.14
C MET A 42 -0.71 5.73 -2.95
N CYS A 43 -0.35 6.24 -1.78
CA CYS A 43 1.01 6.61 -1.41
C CYS A 43 1.39 5.89 -0.12
N MET A 44 2.60 5.33 -0.06
CA MET A 44 3.11 4.65 1.12
C MET A 44 3.90 5.63 1.99
N PHE A 45 3.60 5.67 3.28
CA PHE A 45 4.26 6.53 4.26
C PHE A 45 4.78 5.70 5.43
N SER A 46 5.91 6.12 6.01
CA SER A 46 6.46 5.51 7.21
C SER A 46 5.69 5.95 8.45
N LEU A 47 5.32 5.00 9.31
CA LEU A 47 4.67 5.27 10.61
C LEU A 47 5.69 5.70 11.69
N ARG A 48 6.96 5.36 11.48
CA ARG A 48 8.08 5.69 12.37
C ARG A 48 9.37 5.83 11.56
N PRO A 49 10.46 6.37 12.14
CA PRO A 49 11.78 6.30 11.52
C PRO A 49 12.17 4.85 11.18
N ILE A 50 12.72 4.65 9.98
CA ILE A 50 13.11 3.35 9.44
C ILE A 50 14.63 3.33 9.24
N LYS A 51 15.29 2.26 9.70
CA LYS A 51 16.74 2.14 9.55
C LYS A 51 17.10 1.63 8.15
N ALA A 52 18.29 1.99 7.65
CA ALA A 52 18.80 1.44 6.40
C ALA A 52 18.88 -0.10 6.48
N GLY A 53 18.39 -0.78 5.44
CA GLY A 53 18.33 -2.24 5.37
C GLY A 53 17.11 -2.88 6.04
N GLU A 54 16.28 -2.11 6.74
CA GLU A 54 15.00 -2.59 7.25
C GLU A 54 13.98 -2.73 6.11
N GLU A 55 13.28 -3.87 6.05
CA GLU A 55 12.24 -4.10 5.04
C GLU A 55 11.01 -3.22 5.30
N LEU A 56 10.46 -2.64 4.23
CA LEU A 56 9.22 -1.87 4.30
C LEU A 56 8.02 -2.82 4.26
N THR A 57 7.20 -2.77 5.31
CA THR A 57 6.02 -3.64 5.47
C THR A 57 4.79 -2.82 5.81
N TYR A 58 3.62 -3.29 5.38
CA TYR A 58 2.34 -2.66 5.67
C TYR A 58 1.30 -3.68 6.09
N ASP A 59 0.25 -3.24 6.78
CA ASP A 59 -0.89 -4.11 7.07
C ASP A 59 -1.71 -4.28 5.80
N TYR A 60 -1.80 -5.52 5.30
CA TYR A 60 -2.59 -5.80 4.10
C TYR A 60 -4.08 -5.58 4.36
N ASN A 61 -4.50 -5.54 5.64
CA ASN A 61 -5.89 -5.55 6.04
C ASN A 61 -6.63 -6.57 5.18
N PHE A 62 -6.18 -7.83 5.24
CA PHE A 62 -6.87 -8.97 4.62
C PHE A 62 -8.23 -9.14 5.30
N GLU A 63 -9.14 -8.18 5.13
CA GLU A 63 -10.54 -8.51 4.98
C GLU A 63 -10.55 -9.48 3.81
N CYS A 64 -10.82 -10.75 4.10
CA CYS A 64 -10.98 -11.75 3.07
C CYS A 64 -11.84 -11.13 1.98
N PHE A 65 -11.30 -10.98 0.77
CA PHE A 65 -12.10 -10.89 -0.44
C PHE A 65 -12.78 -12.25 -0.61
N ASN A 66 -13.64 -12.62 0.34
CA ASN A 66 -14.57 -13.73 0.19
C ASN A 66 -15.55 -13.25 -0.88
N LEU A 67 -15.39 -13.85 -2.05
CA LEU A 67 -16.40 -13.90 -3.09
C LEU A 67 -17.71 -14.47 -2.53
#